data_AF-A0A971Q0W9-F1
#
_entry.id   AF-A0A971Q0W9-F1
#
_cell.length_a   1.000
_cell.length_b   1.000
_cell.length_c   1.000
_cell.angle_alpha   90.00
_cell.angle_beta   90.00
_cell.angle_gamma   90.00
#
_symmetry.space_group_name_H-M   'P 1'
#
loop_
_entity.id
_entity.type
_entity.pdbx_description
1 polymer ?
#
loop_
_entity_poly.entity_id
_entity_poly.type
_entity_poly.pdbx_seq_one_letter_code
_entity_poly.pdbx_strand_id
1 'polypeptide(L)'
;MLFENKRNLDKKISQQIFGNKNFVCRDSEDDYYIINEQNGLVAYIQVPYYSTNLSTAWEIVTKIKQMQLPDGDYFEFELHTFGDLCVAIFKHPLSTGLGDEIFPYWYEGKAYNPAEAICQAALKIPLRREVE
;
A
#
# COMPACT_ATOMS: atom_id res chain seq x y z
N MET A 1 5.54 -22.66 8.14
CA MET A 1 5.69 -21.22 7.82
C MET A 1 4.39 -20.78 7.20
N LEU A 2 3.62 -19.96 7.92
CA LEU A 2 2.32 -19.49 7.45
C LEU A 2 2.58 -18.58 6.24
N PHE A 3 2.18 -19.02 5.05
CA PHE A 3 1.99 -18.11 3.93
C PHE A 3 0.93 -17.12 4.40
N GLU A 4 1.32 -15.89 4.76
CA GLU A 4 0.32 -14.82 4.86
C GLU A 4 -0.36 -14.77 3.49
N ASN A 5 -1.65 -15.07 3.48
CA ASN A 5 -2.41 -15.10 2.24
C ASN A 5 -2.26 -13.74 1.55
N LYS A 6 -1.85 -13.71 0.28
CA LYS A 6 -1.67 -12.47 -0.50
C LYS A 6 -2.91 -11.58 -0.46
N ARG A 7 -4.10 -12.17 -0.32
CA ARG A 7 -5.37 -11.46 -0.18
C ARG A 7 -5.54 -10.75 1.16
N ASN A 8 -4.92 -11.25 2.23
CA ASN A 8 -4.85 -10.52 3.50
C ASN A 8 -3.97 -9.28 3.38
N LEU A 9 -2.88 -9.33 2.60
CA LEU A 9 -2.06 -8.16 2.30
C LEU A 9 -2.86 -7.13 1.50
N ASP A 10 -3.58 -7.55 0.47
CA ASP A 10 -4.46 -6.68 -0.33
C ASP A 10 -5.54 -6.02 0.53
N LYS A 11 -6.15 -6.77 1.45
CA LYS A 11 -7.13 -6.25 2.41
C LYS A 11 -6.52 -5.21 3.35
N LYS A 12 -5.32 -5.48 3.91
CA LYS A 12 -4.61 -4.52 4.77
C LYS A 12 -4.31 -3.22 4.03
N ILE A 13 -3.89 -3.29 2.77
CA ILE A 13 -3.69 -2.11 1.91
C ILE A 13 -4.99 -1.35 1.70
N SER A 14 -6.07 -2.05 1.33
CA SER A 14 -7.40 -1.46 1.15
C SER A 14 -7.87 -0.71 2.40
N GLN A 15 -7.61 -1.28 3.58
CA GLN A 15 -7.93 -0.68 4.87
C GLN A 15 -7.09 0.55 5.18
N GLN A 16 -5.77 0.39 5.13
CA GLN A 16 -4.84 1.40 5.61
C GLN A 16 -4.72 2.55 4.60
N ILE A 17 -4.39 2.25 3.35
CA ILE A 17 -4.06 3.29 2.35
C ILE A 17 -5.32 3.94 1.77
N PHE A 18 -6.38 3.16 1.59
CA PHE A 18 -7.61 3.61 0.94
C PHE A 18 -8.77 3.85 1.92
N GLY A 19 -8.59 3.57 3.21
CA GLY A 19 -9.59 3.87 4.24
C GLY A 19 -10.85 3.01 4.18
N ASN A 20 -10.86 1.91 3.42
CA ASN A 20 -12.02 1.04 3.31
C ASN A 20 -12.21 0.28 4.63
N LYS A 21 -13.39 0.36 5.26
CA LYS A 21 -13.64 -0.24 6.59
C LYS A 21 -14.49 -1.50 6.56
N ASN A 22 -15.45 -1.57 5.63
CA ASN A 22 -16.45 -2.62 5.60
C ASN A 22 -16.10 -3.68 4.56
N PHE A 23 -15.79 -4.89 5.03
CA PHE A 23 -15.46 -6.03 4.17
C PHE A 23 -16.41 -7.19 4.40
N VAL A 24 -16.76 -7.88 3.33
CA VAL A 24 -17.43 -9.17 3.37
C VAL A 24 -16.66 -10.18 2.56
N CYS A 25 -16.73 -11.43 3.00
CA CYS A 25 -16.24 -12.60 2.27
C CYS A 25 -17.44 -13.22 1.56
N ARG A 26 -17.39 -13.37 0.24
CA ARG A 26 -18.40 -14.08 -0.55
C ARG A 26 -17.68 -15.14 -1.37
N ASP A 27 -17.99 -16.40 -1.10
CA ASP A 27 -17.67 -17.60 -1.88
C ASP A 27 -16.43 -18.41 -1.45
N SER A 28 -15.28 -17.78 -1.18
CA SER A 28 -14.06 -18.45 -0.65
C SER A 28 -13.28 -17.52 0.28
N GLU A 29 -12.45 -18.05 1.19
CA GLU A 29 -11.76 -17.30 2.28
C GLU A 29 -10.94 -16.07 1.83
N ASP A 30 -10.80 -15.86 0.52
CA ASP A 30 -9.84 -14.98 -0.12
C ASP A 30 -10.45 -13.88 -1.01
N ASP A 31 -11.77 -13.90 -1.23
CA ASP A 31 -12.48 -12.88 -2.00
C ASP A 31 -13.17 -11.87 -1.09
N TYR A 32 -12.36 -10.91 -0.62
CA TYR A 32 -12.86 -9.76 0.11
C TYR A 32 -13.52 -8.76 -0.85
N TYR A 33 -14.71 -8.29 -0.48
CA TYR A 33 -15.42 -7.21 -1.14
C TYR A 33 -15.60 -6.05 -0.17
N ILE A 34 -15.36 -4.84 -0.66
CA ILE A 34 -15.66 -3.59 0.02
C ILE A 34 -17.17 -3.33 -0.14
N ILE A 35 -17.86 -3.07 0.97
CA ILE A 35 -19.24 -2.61 0.94
C ILE A 35 -19.22 -1.10 0.75
N ASN A 36 -19.74 -0.64 -0.40
CA ASN A 36 -19.93 0.78 -0.67
C ASN A 36 -21.44 1.07 -0.72
N GLU A 37 -21.93 1.82 0.27
CA GLU A 37 -23.34 2.22 0.36
C GLU A 37 -23.48 3.68 -0.05
N GLN A 38 -24.21 3.94 -1.15
CA GLN A 38 -24.49 5.29 -1.64
C GLN A 38 -25.96 5.43 -1.97
N ASN A 39 -26.64 6.39 -1.35
CA ASN A 39 -28.06 6.69 -1.59
C ASN A 39 -29.00 5.47 -1.46
N GLY A 40 -28.70 4.56 -0.52
CA GLY A 40 -29.48 3.33 -0.30
C GLY A 40 -29.18 2.18 -1.27
N LEU A 41 -28.23 2.36 -2.20
CA LEU A 41 -27.70 1.28 -3.04
C LEU A 41 -26.45 0.69 -2.39
N VAL A 42 -26.43 -0.64 -2.24
CA VAL A 42 -25.28 -1.39 -1.74
C VAL A 42 -24.53 -1.99 -2.92
N ALA A 43 -23.30 -1.52 -3.15
CA ALA A 43 -22.38 -2.09 -4.10
C ALA A 43 -21.31 -2.92 -3.39
N TYR A 44 -20.99 -4.08 -3.95
CA TYR A 44 -19.89 -4.94 -3.50
C TYR A 44 -18.76 -4.83 -4.50
N ILE A 45 -17.68 -4.15 -4.10
CA ILE A 45 -16.52 -3.90 -4.96
C ILE A 45 -15.42 -4.86 -4.54
N GLN A 46 -14.96 -5.73 -5.45
CA GLN A 46 -13.88 -6.66 -5.14
C GLN A 46 -12.63 -5.89 -4.72
N VAL A 47 -11.96 -6.34 -3.65
CA VAL A 47 -10.67 -5.78 -3.24
C VAL A 47 -9.65 -6.03 -4.36
N PRO A 48 -9.04 -4.97 -4.93
CA PRO A 48 -8.05 -5.12 -5.99
C PRO A 48 -6.87 -6.00 -5.56
N TYR A 49 -6.23 -6.64 -6.54
CA TYR A 49 -5.09 -7.52 -6.32
C TYR A 49 -3.78 -6.73 -6.18
N TYR A 50 -3.74 -5.83 -5.19
CA TYR A 50 -2.65 -4.88 -4.94
C TYR A 50 -1.26 -5.53 -4.89
N SER A 51 -1.14 -6.69 -4.24
CA SER A 51 0.13 -7.38 -4.01
C SER A 51 0.59 -8.24 -5.17
N THR A 52 -0.24 -8.51 -6.19
CA THR A 52 0.13 -9.37 -7.32
C THR A 52 0.03 -8.67 -8.68
N ASN A 53 -0.78 -7.64 -8.82
CA ASN A 53 -0.93 -6.87 -10.05
C ASN A 53 -0.27 -5.50 -9.89
N LEU A 54 0.78 -5.27 -10.70
CA LEU A 54 1.57 -4.03 -10.67
C LEU A 54 0.75 -2.79 -11.03
N SER A 55 -0.21 -2.90 -11.95
CA SER A 55 -1.07 -1.77 -12.32
C SER A 55 -1.89 -1.28 -11.13
N THR A 56 -2.49 -2.20 -10.37
CA THR A 56 -3.23 -1.86 -9.15
C THR A 56 -2.30 -1.41 -8.02
N ALA A 57 -1.09 -1.97 -7.94
CA ALA A 57 -0.08 -1.50 -6.98
C ALA A 57 0.32 -0.04 -7.24
N TRP A 58 0.29 0.43 -8.49
CA TRP A 58 0.62 1.80 -8.83
C TRP A 58 -0.39 2.84 -8.31
N GLU A 59 -1.63 2.41 -8.04
CA GLU A 59 -2.64 3.25 -7.37
C GLU A 59 -2.20 3.59 -5.93
N ILE A 60 -1.52 2.66 -5.25
CA ILE A 60 -0.95 2.87 -3.92
C ILE A 60 0.13 3.95 -3.98
N VAL A 61 1.03 3.85 -4.97
CA VAL A 61 2.10 4.83 -5.19
C VAL A 61 1.49 6.22 -5.42
N THR A 62 0.49 6.30 -6.30
CA THR A 62 -0.20 7.55 -6.62
C THR A 62 -0.85 8.16 -5.37
N LYS A 63 -1.52 7.34 -4.56
CA LYS A 63 -2.18 7.79 -3.33
C LYS A 63 -1.20 8.28 -2.28
N ILE A 64 -0.09 7.58 -2.06
CA ILE A 64 0.93 7.95 -1.05
C ILE A 64 1.70 9.20 -1.46
N LYS A 65 2.03 9.38 -2.75
CA LYS A 65 2.69 10.60 -3.24
C LYS A 65 1.83 11.87 -3.08
N GLN A 66 0.53 11.72 -2.83
CA GLN A 66 -0.38 12.81 -2.52
C GLN A 66 -0.55 13.05 -1.01
N MET A 67 0.02 12.19 -0.16
CA MET A 67 0.01 12.38 1.29
C MET A 67 1.06 13.42 1.67
N GLN A 68 0.62 14.45 2.38
CA GLN A 68 1.50 15.51 2.86
C GLN A 68 2.28 15.05 4.09
N LEU A 69 3.59 15.30 4.07
CA LEU A 69 4.49 15.08 5.18
C LEU A 69 4.31 16.17 6.26
N PRO A 70 4.73 15.91 7.50
CA PRO A 70 4.62 16.87 8.61
C PRO A 70 5.27 18.24 8.36
N ASP A 71 6.30 18.29 7.54
CA ASP A 71 7.05 19.48 7.13
C ASP A 71 6.43 20.21 5.91
N GLY A 72 5.36 19.65 5.33
CA GLY A 72 4.64 20.22 4.21
C GLY A 72 5.03 19.67 2.83
N ASP A 73 6.10 18.88 2.75
CA ASP A 73 6.53 18.19 1.53
C ASP A 73 5.64 16.97 1.22
N TYR A 74 5.95 16.25 0.15
CA TYR A 74 5.25 15.04 -0.27
C TYR A 74 6.23 13.90 -0.49
N PHE A 75 5.77 12.66 -0.34
CA PHE A 75 6.60 11.49 -0.61
C PHE A 75 7.09 11.44 -2.07
N GLU A 76 8.34 11.06 -2.23
CA GLU A 76 8.89 10.50 -3.46
C GLU A 76 8.85 8.97 -3.41
N PHE A 77 8.93 8.37 -4.60
CA PHE A 77 8.88 6.92 -4.75
C PHE A 77 9.96 6.44 -5.73
N GLU A 78 10.65 5.37 -5.35
CA GLU A 78 11.59 4.65 -6.18
C GLU A 78 11.31 3.15 -6.16
N LEU A 79 11.55 2.49 -7.28
CA LEU A 79 11.49 1.03 -7.41
C LEU A 79 12.77 0.55 -8.07
N HIS A 80 13.52 -0.27 -7.35
CA HIS A 80 14.79 -0.83 -7.79
C HIS A 80 14.70 -2.35 -7.89
N THR A 81 15.50 -2.94 -8.78
CA THR A 81 15.59 -4.38 -8.97
C THR A 81 17.03 -4.85 -8.85
N PHE A 82 17.28 -5.83 -7.98
CA PHE A 82 18.58 -6.46 -7.77
C PHE A 82 18.45 -7.97 -8.05
N GLY A 83 18.66 -8.35 -9.31
CA GLY A 83 18.25 -9.67 -9.79
C GLY A 83 16.73 -9.83 -9.66
N ASP A 84 16.28 -10.90 -9.00
CA ASP A 84 14.85 -11.15 -8.77
C ASP A 84 14.27 -10.34 -7.60
N LEU A 85 15.12 -9.71 -6.78
CA LEU A 85 14.68 -8.93 -5.62
C LEU A 85 14.22 -7.54 -6.07
N CYS A 86 12.96 -7.21 -5.81
CA CYS A 86 12.41 -5.87 -5.97
C CYS A 86 12.45 -5.11 -4.64
N VAL A 87 12.88 -3.85 -4.69
CA VAL A 87 12.96 -2.95 -3.53
C VAL A 87 12.18 -1.68 -3.85
N ALA A 88 11.07 -1.48 -3.16
CA ALA A 88 10.22 -0.30 -3.28
C ALA A 88 10.48 0.65 -2.11
N ILE A 89 10.65 1.93 -2.38
CA ILE A 89 11.04 2.93 -1.37
C ILE A 89 10.10 4.13 -1.50
N PHE A 90 9.39 4.45 -0.42
CA PHE A 90 8.79 5.77 -0.22
C PHE A 90 9.73 6.58 0.66
N LYS A 91 10.08 7.80 0.24
CA LYS A 91 11.05 8.63 0.95
C LYS A 91 10.71 10.11 0.90
N HIS A 92 11.31 10.88 1.80
CA HIS A 92 11.31 12.34 1.70
C HIS A 92 12.12 12.78 0.45
N PRO A 93 11.71 13.81 -0.31
CA PRO A 93 12.39 14.26 -1.54
C PRO A 93 13.85 14.67 -1.33
N LEU A 94 14.17 15.20 -0.16
CA LEU A 94 15.55 15.56 0.23
C LEU A 94 16.47 14.34 0.51
N SER A 95 15.94 13.11 0.52
CA SER A 95 16.73 11.90 0.66
C SER A 95 17.31 11.49 -0.71
N THR A 96 18.61 11.73 -0.88
CA THR A 96 19.28 11.65 -2.19
C THR A 96 20.18 10.42 -2.35
N GLY A 97 20.46 9.67 -1.28
CA GLY A 97 21.35 8.51 -1.29
C GLY A 97 20.66 7.16 -1.04
N LEU A 98 21.11 6.13 -1.76
CA LEU A 98 20.94 4.73 -1.35
C LEU A 98 21.80 4.52 -0.08
N GLY A 99 21.17 4.63 1.09
CA GLY A 99 21.85 4.60 2.40
C GLY A 99 21.37 5.65 3.39
N ASP A 100 20.48 6.55 2.97
CA ASP A 100 19.84 7.55 3.82
C ASP A 100 18.69 6.96 4.64
N GLU A 101 18.79 5.72 5.13
CA GLU A 101 17.80 5.12 6.06
C GLU A 101 17.65 5.95 7.35
N ILE A 102 18.60 6.84 7.61
CA ILE A 102 18.63 7.79 8.71
C ILE A 102 17.66 8.96 8.48
N PHE A 103 17.26 9.23 7.23
CA PHE A 103 16.35 10.32 6.91
C PHE A 103 14.93 9.99 7.39
N PRO A 104 14.23 10.95 8.02
CA PRO A 104 12.82 10.78 8.33
C PRO A 104 12.02 10.37 7.09
N TYR A 105 11.00 9.55 7.30
CA TYR A 105 10.07 9.11 6.26
C TYR A 105 10.64 8.17 5.19
N TRP A 106 11.73 7.46 5.49
CA TRP A 106 12.23 6.36 4.65
C TRP A 106 11.49 5.05 4.96
N TYR A 107 10.70 4.57 3.99
CA TYR A 107 9.91 3.34 4.11
C TYR A 107 10.20 2.40 2.94
N GLU A 108 10.91 1.32 3.24
CA GLU A 108 11.33 0.33 2.26
C GLU A 108 10.52 -0.97 2.35
N GLY A 109 10.14 -1.55 1.22
CA GLY A 109 9.57 -2.90 1.09
C GLY A 109 10.41 -3.75 0.14
N LYS A 110 10.58 -5.04 0.46
CA LYS A 110 11.41 -5.98 -0.29
C LYS A 110 10.63 -7.24 -0.62
N ALA A 111 10.52 -7.59 -1.90
CA ALA A 111 9.86 -8.82 -2.32
C ALA A 111 10.39 -9.31 -3.67
N TYR A 112 10.11 -10.57 -4.02
CA TYR A 112 10.42 -11.13 -5.35
C TYR A 112 9.36 -10.78 -6.41
N ASN A 113 8.57 -9.75 -6.14
CA ASN A 113 7.51 -9.23 -7.00
C ASN A 113 7.36 -7.73 -6.70
N PRO A 114 7.39 -6.86 -7.73
CA PRO A 114 7.33 -5.41 -7.51
C PRO A 114 6.03 -4.95 -6.84
N ALA A 115 4.89 -5.58 -7.16
CA ALA A 115 3.60 -5.22 -6.57
C ALA A 115 3.57 -5.48 -5.06
N GLU A 116 4.15 -6.60 -4.63
CA GLU A 116 4.27 -6.96 -3.23
C GLU A 116 5.26 -6.06 -2.49
N ALA A 117 6.39 -5.72 -3.11
CA ALA A 117 7.37 -4.79 -2.54
C ALA A 117 6.73 -3.43 -2.25
N ILE A 118 5.94 -2.90 -3.19
CA ILE A 118 5.17 -1.65 -3.01
C ILE A 118 4.22 -1.76 -1.82
N CYS A 119 3.44 -2.85 -1.73
CA CYS A 119 2.50 -3.05 -0.62
C CYS A 119 3.22 -3.09 0.72
N GLN A 120 4.34 -3.82 0.81
CA GLN A 120 5.12 -3.91 2.04
C GLN A 120 5.71 -2.56 2.47
N ALA A 121 6.19 -1.76 1.51
CA ALA A 121 6.70 -0.41 1.80
C ALA A 121 5.56 0.49 2.32
N ALA A 122 4.42 0.47 1.65
CA ALA A 122 3.24 1.27 1.98
C ALA A 122 2.71 1.00 3.41
N LEU A 123 2.64 -0.27 3.82
CA LEU A 123 2.15 -0.63 5.17
C LEU A 123 3.06 -0.19 6.32
N LYS A 124 4.31 0.22 6.04
CA LYS A 124 5.21 0.77 7.06
C LYS A 124 4.98 2.27 7.32
N ILE A 125 4.24 2.95 6.44
CA ILE A 125 3.97 4.38 6.58
C ILE A 125 2.98 4.57 7.74
N PRO A 126 3.33 5.36 8.77
CA PRO A 126 2.42 5.67 9.85
C PRO A 126 1.34 6.61 9.32
N LEU A 127 0.16 6.07 9.08
CA LEU A 127 -1.00 6.90 8.76
C LEU A 127 -1.37 7.67 10.02
N ARG A 128 -1.27 9.00 9.96
CA ARG A 128 -1.86 9.86 10.99
C ARG A 128 -3.33 9.48 11.05
N ARG A 129 -3.76 8.88 12.17
CA ARG A 129 -5.18 8.84 12.50
C ARG A 129 -5.61 10.30 12.52
N GLU A 130 -6.57 10.66 11.68
CA GLU A 130 -7.24 11.94 11.80
C GLU A 130 -7.61 12.10 13.28
N VAL A 131 -7.06 13.14 13.90
CA VAL A 131 -7.46 13.53 15.25
C VAL A 131 -8.89 14.03 15.07
N GLU A 132 -9.86 13.19 15.45
CA GLU A 132 -11.27 13.58 15.61
C GLU A 132 -11.41 14.70 16.64
#